data_AF-A0A935HAE9-F1
#
_entry.id   AF-A0A935HAE9-F1
#
_cell.length_a   1.000
_cell.length_b   1.000
_cell.length_c   1.000
_cell.angle_alpha   90.00
_cell.angle_beta   90.00
_cell.angle_gamma   90.00
#
_symmetry.space_group_name_H-M   'P 1'
#
loop_
_entity.id
_entity.type
_entity.pdbx_description
1 polymer ?
#
loop_
_entity_poly.entity_id
_entity_poly.type
_entity_poly.pdbx_seq_one_letter_code
_entity_poly.pdbx_strand_id
1 'polypeptide(L)'
;MGIGIPTLVANFVPKRQRGVAAKRERHAGIGPFPTEDEVDADLINAGKQTVTTLKGSSIFGSHESFAMIRGGKINLSIWGLQVSERGDLADWMIPGKMVKGMGAPWTWWPG
;
A
#
# COMPACT_ATOMS: atom_id res chain seq x y z
N MET A 1 -2.27 -0.51 1.72
CA MET A 1 -1.97 -0.97 3.09
C MET A 1 -0.59 -0.52 3.54
N GLY A 2 -0.48 0.02 4.76
CA GLY A 2 0.79 0.42 5.40
C GLY A 2 1.85 -0.68 5.34
N ILE A 3 3.13 -0.31 5.41
CA ILE A 3 4.20 -1.29 5.60
C ILE A 3 4.10 -1.83 7.04
N GLY A 4 4.25 -3.15 7.24
CA GLY A 4 4.23 -3.79 8.57
C GLY A 4 2.93 -4.58 8.82
N ILE A 5 2.32 -4.41 10.00
CA ILE A 5 1.08 -5.12 10.40
C ILE A 5 -0.03 -4.99 9.33
N PRO A 6 -0.26 -3.84 8.68
CA PRO A 6 -1.27 -3.74 7.62
C PRO A 6 -0.99 -4.64 6.41
N THR A 7 0.28 -4.92 6.07
CA THR A 7 0.61 -5.86 4.99
C THR A 7 0.18 -7.29 5.35
N LEU A 8 0.23 -7.68 6.63
CA LEU A 8 -0.20 -9.02 7.08
C LEU A 8 -1.70 -9.23 6.92
N VAL A 9 -2.52 -8.16 7.01
CA VAL A 9 -3.98 -8.23 6.81
C VAL A 9 -4.33 -8.79 5.43
N ALA A 10 -3.48 -8.54 4.41
CA ALA A 10 -3.65 -9.09 3.06
C ALA A 10 -3.78 -10.63 3.04
N ASN A 11 -3.07 -11.31 3.94
CA ASN A 11 -3.03 -12.77 3.99
C ASN A 11 -4.33 -13.39 4.53
N PHE A 12 -5.12 -12.62 5.27
CA PHE A 12 -6.36 -13.09 5.89
C PHE A 12 -7.62 -12.77 5.06
N VAL A 13 -7.48 -12.08 3.92
CA VAL A 13 -8.61 -11.79 3.02
C VAL A 13 -9.07 -13.08 2.32
N PRO A 14 -10.34 -13.49 2.47
CA PRO A 14 -10.87 -14.69 1.81
C PRO A 14 -10.68 -14.65 0.29
N LYS A 15 -10.32 -15.79 -0.33
CA LYS A 15 -10.02 -15.88 -1.77
C LYS A 15 -11.13 -15.30 -2.66
N ARG A 16 -12.40 -15.46 -2.27
CA ARG A 16 -13.59 -14.91 -2.94
C ARG A 16 -13.65 -13.38 -2.96
N GLN A 17 -13.01 -12.70 -2.02
CA GLN A 17 -13.01 -11.24 -1.87
C GLN A 17 -11.69 -10.60 -2.32
N ARG A 18 -10.76 -11.38 -2.91
CA ARG A 18 -9.47 -10.90 -3.41
C ARG A 18 -9.55 -9.98 -4.64
N GLY A 19 -10.74 -9.70 -5.16
CA GLY A 19 -10.95 -8.88 -6.35
C GLY A 19 -10.42 -7.43 -6.27
N VAL A 20 -9.94 -7.00 -5.09
CA VAL A 20 -9.35 -5.66 -4.87
C VAL A 20 -8.07 -5.76 -4.03
N ALA A 21 -7.18 -6.70 -4.37
CA ALA A 21 -5.93 -6.91 -3.65
C ALA A 21 -5.05 -5.64 -3.65
N ALA A 22 -4.89 -5.07 -2.46
CA ALA A 22 -3.84 -4.12 -2.04
C ALA A 22 -3.36 -3.13 -3.14
N LYS A 23 -4.14 -2.10 -3.47
CA LYS A 23 -3.63 -0.96 -4.22
C LYS A 23 -2.65 -0.17 -3.36
N ARG A 24 -1.36 -0.16 -3.71
CA ARG A 24 -0.38 0.86 -3.31
C ARG A 24 0.60 1.11 -4.45
N GLU A 25 1.00 2.38 -4.54
CA GLU A 25 1.82 3.02 -5.58
C GLU A 25 2.19 2.18 -6.81
N ARG A 26 1.71 2.65 -7.97
CA ARG A 26 2.01 2.17 -9.34
C ARG A 26 1.35 0.87 -9.80
N HIS A 27 0.76 0.07 -8.91
CA HIS A 27 0.12 -1.19 -9.27
C HIS A 27 -1.33 -1.30 -8.77
N ALA A 28 -2.25 -1.65 -9.67
CA ALA A 28 -3.59 -2.14 -9.31
C ALA A 28 -3.61 -3.66 -9.48
N GLY A 29 -3.79 -4.41 -8.38
CA GLY A 29 -3.81 -5.87 -8.39
C GLY A 29 -2.44 -6.49 -8.12
N ILE A 30 -1.95 -6.38 -6.88
CA ILE A 30 -0.72 -7.06 -6.45
C ILE A 30 -1.04 -8.53 -6.14
N GLY A 31 -0.28 -9.44 -6.75
CA GLY A 31 -0.34 -10.88 -6.56
C GLY A 31 0.51 -11.37 -5.37
N PRO A 32 0.62 -12.70 -5.18
CA PRO A 32 1.52 -13.28 -4.19
C PRO A 32 3.01 -13.00 -4.49
N PHE A 33 3.89 -13.40 -3.57
CA PHE A 33 5.32 -13.48 -3.83
C PHE A 33 5.59 -14.41 -5.02
N PRO A 34 6.57 -14.08 -5.89
CA PRO A 34 6.91 -14.88 -7.06
C PRO A 34 7.58 -16.20 -6.66
N THR A 35 7.45 -17.21 -7.52
CA THR A 35 8.38 -18.35 -7.56
C THR A 35 9.75 -17.89 -8.10
N GLU A 36 10.79 -18.73 -8.02
CA GLU A 36 12.15 -18.36 -8.48
C GLU A 36 12.21 -17.93 -9.94
N ASP A 37 11.39 -18.54 -10.79
CA ASP A 37 11.25 -18.24 -12.23
C ASP A 37 10.40 -17.01 -12.54
N GLU A 38 9.61 -16.53 -11.57
CA GLU A 38 8.74 -15.35 -11.69
C GLU A 38 9.36 -14.08 -11.07
N VAL A 39 10.60 -14.16 -10.56
CA VAL A 39 11.28 -13.02 -9.94
C VAL A 39 11.59 -11.95 -10.99
N ASP A 40 11.03 -10.76 -10.77
CA ASP A 40 11.27 -9.58 -11.60
C ASP A 40 11.65 -8.38 -10.72
N ALA A 41 12.79 -7.75 -11.01
CA ALA A 41 13.30 -6.59 -10.28
C ALA A 41 12.46 -5.32 -10.51
N ASP A 42 11.72 -5.25 -11.62
CA ASP A 42 10.83 -4.14 -11.94
C ASP A 42 9.48 -4.26 -11.23
N LEU A 43 9.13 -5.46 -10.74
CA LEU A 43 7.88 -5.75 -10.02
C LEU A 43 8.10 -5.83 -8.51
N ILE A 44 8.22 -4.66 -7.88
CA ILE A 44 8.37 -4.54 -6.43
C ILE A 44 7.19 -3.85 -5.76
N ASN A 45 6.86 -4.28 -4.53
CA ASN A 45 5.90 -3.60 -3.68
C ASN A 45 6.54 -2.41 -2.94
N ALA A 46 5.73 -1.63 -2.23
CA ALA A 46 6.20 -0.46 -1.45
C ALA A 46 7.18 -0.82 -0.32
N GLY A 47 7.22 -2.09 0.10
CA GLY A 47 8.21 -2.63 1.04
C GLY A 47 9.52 -3.07 0.39
N LYS A 48 9.71 -2.82 -0.91
CA LYS A 48 10.87 -3.24 -1.73
C LYS A 48 11.03 -4.76 -1.84
N GLN A 49 9.92 -5.50 -1.79
CA GLN A 49 9.90 -6.95 -1.99
C GLN A 49 9.34 -7.26 -3.38
N THR A 50 9.88 -8.26 -4.06
CA THR A 50 9.39 -8.71 -5.37
C THR A 50 8.00 -9.33 -5.26
N VAL A 51 7.14 -9.04 -6.22
CA VAL A 51 5.73 -9.48 -6.26
C VAL A 51 5.30 -9.83 -7.68
N THR A 52 4.27 -10.66 -7.79
CA THR A 52 3.61 -10.93 -9.09
C THR A 52 2.41 -10.01 -9.30
N THR A 53 1.82 -10.04 -10.49
CA THR A 53 0.55 -9.36 -10.81
C THR A 53 -0.58 -10.36 -11.01
N LEU A 54 -1.80 -9.99 -10.62
CA LEU A 54 -3.00 -10.77 -10.91
C LEU A 54 -3.50 -10.52 -12.34
N LYS A 55 -4.32 -11.43 -12.87
CA LYS A 55 -5.00 -11.20 -14.15
C LYS A 55 -5.92 -9.97 -14.04
N GLY A 56 -5.77 -9.03 -14.97
CA GLY A 56 -6.49 -7.75 -14.94
C GLY A 56 -5.75 -6.62 -14.19
N SER A 57 -4.51 -6.84 -13.79
CA SER A 57 -3.68 -5.80 -13.19
C SER A 57 -3.33 -4.69 -14.18
N SER A 58 -3.06 -3.50 -13.64
CA SER A 58 -2.63 -2.34 -14.43
C SER A 58 -1.48 -1.62 -13.73
N ILE A 59 -0.53 -1.15 -14.54
CA ILE A 59 0.63 -0.37 -14.10
C ILE A 59 0.46 1.06 -14.58
N PHE A 60 0.73 2.04 -13.72
CA PHE A 60 0.52 3.46 -13.99
C PHE A 60 1.61 4.33 -13.36
N GLY A 61 1.75 5.56 -13.86
CA GLY A 61 2.74 6.50 -13.35
C GLY A 61 2.43 6.96 -11.92
N SER A 62 3.44 7.45 -11.19
CA SER A 62 3.23 8.02 -9.85
C SER A 62 2.18 9.15 -9.84
N HIS A 63 2.13 9.97 -10.88
CA HIS A 63 1.16 11.06 -10.99
C HIS A 63 -0.30 10.55 -11.04
N GLU A 64 -0.58 9.53 -11.84
CA GLU A 64 -1.88 8.85 -11.90
C GLU A 64 -2.20 8.13 -10.59
N SER A 65 -1.19 7.48 -9.99
CA SER A 65 -1.32 6.83 -8.68
C SER A 65 -1.80 7.81 -7.63
N PHE A 66 -1.15 8.97 -7.51
CA PHE A 66 -1.54 10.00 -6.56
C PHE A 66 -2.85 10.68 -6.92
N ALA A 67 -3.17 10.82 -8.21
CA ALA A 67 -4.47 11.33 -8.66
C ALA A 67 -5.62 10.40 -8.24
N MET A 68 -5.46 9.08 -8.36
CA MET A 68 -6.44 8.11 -7.87
C MET A 68 -6.66 8.18 -6.36
N ILE A 69 -5.56 8.35 -5.59
CA ILE A 69 -5.62 8.48 -4.14
C ILE A 69 -6.36 9.75 -3.74
N ARG A 70 -5.94 10.92 -4.24
CA ARG A 70 -6.58 12.20 -3.92
C ARG A 70 -8.00 12.31 -4.46
N GLY A 71 -8.30 11.65 -5.58
CA GLY A 71 -9.63 11.61 -6.19
C GLY A 71 -10.60 10.65 -5.50
N GLY A 72 -10.24 10.07 -4.35
CA GLY A 72 -11.11 9.17 -3.59
C GLY A 72 -11.46 7.87 -4.33
N LYS A 73 -10.63 7.45 -5.31
CA LYS A 73 -10.86 6.24 -6.11
C LYS A 73 -10.38 4.96 -5.43
N ILE A 74 -9.95 5.06 -4.16
CA ILE A 74 -9.55 3.95 -3.33
C ILE A 74 -10.60 3.75 -2.24
N ASN A 75 -11.13 2.52 -2.15
CA ASN A 75 -12.24 2.21 -1.25
C ASN A 75 -11.83 2.03 0.22
N LEU A 76 -10.59 1.62 0.50
CA LEU A 76 -10.12 1.33 1.85
C LEU A 76 -8.61 1.55 1.99
N SER A 77 -8.21 2.20 3.08
CA SER A 77 -6.82 2.41 3.48
C SER A 77 -6.60 1.92 4.90
N ILE A 78 -5.52 1.19 5.14
CA ILE A 78 -5.14 0.66 6.46
C ILE A 78 -3.72 1.15 6.79
N TRP A 79 -3.54 1.72 7.98
CA TRP A 79 -2.33 2.40 8.50
C TRP A 79 -2.00 1.99 9.94
N GLY A 80 -0.88 2.45 10.50
CA GLY A 80 -0.39 2.06 11.84
C GLY A 80 0.02 3.22 12.78
N LEU A 81 0.67 2.84 13.89
CA LEU A 81 1.21 3.65 15.00
C LEU A 81 0.23 4.26 16.01
N GLN A 82 -0.27 5.48 15.84
CA GLN A 82 -1.14 6.14 16.83
C GLN A 82 -2.27 6.93 16.18
N VAL A 83 -3.45 6.89 16.79
CA VAL A 83 -4.67 7.59 16.34
C VAL A 83 -5.24 8.39 17.51
N SER A 84 -5.56 9.67 17.30
CA SER A 84 -6.24 10.51 18.31
C SER A 84 -7.74 10.18 18.37
N GLU A 85 -8.42 10.58 19.45
CA GLU A 85 -9.89 10.45 19.56
C GLU A 85 -10.63 11.16 18.42
N ARG A 86 -10.03 12.22 17.86
CA ARG A 86 -10.59 13.00 16.76
C ARG A 86 -10.21 12.44 15.38
N GLY A 87 -9.41 11.38 15.35
CA GLY A 87 -8.99 10.66 14.16
C GLY A 87 -7.56 10.92 13.72
N ASP A 88 -6.84 11.92 14.27
CA ASP A 88 -5.52 12.32 13.78
C ASP A 88 -4.53 11.14 13.78
N LEU A 89 -3.86 10.90 12.65
CA LEU A 89 -2.95 9.78 12.48
C LEU A 89 -1.48 10.22 12.61
N ALA A 90 -0.71 9.55 13.47
CA ALA A 90 0.73 9.73 13.62
C ALA A 90 1.48 8.41 13.33
N ASP A 91 2.00 8.27 12.10
CA ASP A 91 2.61 7.02 11.60
C ASP A 91 3.98 7.18 10.90
N TRP A 92 4.66 8.33 11.07
CA TRP A 92 5.82 8.67 10.23
C TRP A 92 7.06 9.18 10.97
N MET A 93 6.96 9.57 12.24
CA MET A 93 8.10 10.10 13.01
C MET A 93 7.93 9.90 14.51
N ILE A 94 9.04 9.58 15.18
CA ILE A 94 9.22 9.71 16.63
C ILE A 94 10.48 10.58 16.84
N PRO A 95 10.35 11.84 17.29
CA PRO A 95 11.50 12.72 17.51
C PRO A 95 12.57 12.05 18.38
N GLY A 96 13.83 12.11 17.93
CA GLY A 96 14.97 11.54 18.65
C GLY A 96 15.10 10.01 18.61
N LYS A 97 14.21 9.29 17.91
CA LYS A 97 14.30 7.82 17.77
C LYS A 97 14.13 7.32 16.33
N MET A 98 13.06 7.75 15.65
CA MET A 98 12.72 7.25 14.31
C MET A 98 12.35 8.41 13.38
N VAL A 99 13.17 8.63 12.35
CA VAL A 99 12.94 9.63 11.31
C VAL A 99 13.05 8.94 9.95
N LYS A 100 11.94 8.47 9.39
CA LYS A 100 11.90 7.81 8.07
C LYS A 100 11.34 8.69 6.94
N GLY A 101 10.96 9.94 7.27
CA GLY A 101 10.30 10.86 6.34
C GLY A 101 8.81 10.54 6.18
N MET A 102 8.02 11.53 5.75
CA MET A 102 6.56 11.46 5.78
C MET A 102 5.95 10.55 4.70
N GLY A 103 6.64 10.32 3.57
CA GLY A 103 6.23 9.39 2.52
C GLY A 103 4.80 9.59 1.97
N ALA A 104 4.22 8.52 1.43
CA ALA A 104 2.85 8.51 0.95
C ALA A 104 1.74 8.84 1.99
N PRO A 105 1.83 8.50 3.31
CA PRO A 105 0.69 8.65 4.25
C PRO A 105 -0.04 9.98 4.22
N TRP A 106 0.66 11.10 4.05
CA TRP A 106 0.03 12.42 3.99
C TRP A 106 -0.96 12.59 2.83
N THR A 107 -0.73 11.91 1.70
CA THR A 107 -1.64 11.98 0.54
C THR A 107 -2.95 11.21 0.75
N TRP A 108 -3.01 10.36 1.78
CA TRP A 108 -4.18 9.54 2.10
C TRP A 108 -5.06 10.14 3.19
N TRP A 109 -4.62 11.22 3.83
CA TRP A 109 -5.38 11.90 4.86
C TRP A 109 -6.35 12.88 4.19
N PRO A 110 -7.68 12.69 4.29
CA PRO A 110 -8.61 13.74 3.95
C PRO A 110 -8.43 14.87 4.97
N GLY A 111 -8.14 16.08 4.49
CA GLY A 111 -8.17 17.28 5.32
C GLY A 111 -9.54 17.55 5.91
#